data_AF-A0A0X8G609-F1
#
_entry.id   AF-A0A0X8G609-F1
#
_cell.length_a   1.000
_cell.length_b   1.000
_cell.length_c   1.000
_cell.angle_alpha   90.00
_cell.angle_beta   90.00
_cell.angle_gamma   90.00
#
_symmetry.space_group_name_H-M   'P 1'
#
loop_
_entity.id
_entity.type
_entity.pdbx_description
1 polymer ?
#
loop_
_entity_poly.entity_id
_entity_poly.type
_entity_poly.pdbx_seq_one_letter_code
_entity_poly.pdbx_strand_id
1 'polypeptide(L)'
;MKKIFFVLAVVFLFFNCSPKKVSYEDEIKLFQYKLNTEFADAEKSPLTAGDLKTFKTLDFFEIDKNFKVEAEFELTPNTPVFEMQTNTDRLPLYRKYGIARFTLNGEKFELNIYQSLDLMSNPEFEDYLFLPFNDTTNGKSSYGGGRYLDLEFPPKESKTIVIDFNKAYNPYCAYNTKYSCPIPPSENNLPIDIPVGVKAYKKIKSPV
;
A
#
# COMPACT_ATOMS: atom_id res chain seq x y z
N MET A 1 -14.25 28.72 70.32
CA MET A 1 -13.36 27.54 70.35
C MET A 1 -12.92 27.24 68.94
N LYS A 2 -11.59 27.19 68.71
CA LYS A 2 -10.92 26.98 67.42
C LYS A 2 -11.28 25.63 66.79
N LYS A 3 -11.26 25.55 65.45
CA LYS A 3 -10.87 24.39 64.61
C LYS A 3 -10.90 24.84 63.14
N ILE A 4 -9.85 25.53 62.68
CA ILE A 4 -8.79 25.00 61.79
C ILE A 4 -9.37 24.33 60.55
N PHE A 5 -9.48 25.12 59.48
CA PHE A 5 -9.75 24.65 58.12
C PHE A 5 -8.45 24.09 57.54
N PHE A 6 -8.36 22.77 57.39
CA PHE A 6 -7.24 22.12 56.73
C PHE A 6 -7.50 22.19 55.21
N VAL A 7 -6.89 23.16 54.53
CA VAL A 7 -6.93 23.24 53.07
C VAL A 7 -5.95 22.20 52.53
N LEU A 8 -6.48 21.07 52.07
CA LEU A 8 -5.71 20.02 51.39
C LEU A 8 -5.32 20.55 49.99
N ALA A 9 -4.09 21.03 49.84
CA ALA A 9 -3.53 21.39 48.54
C ALA A 9 -3.24 20.12 47.75
N VAL A 10 -4.21 19.69 46.92
CA VAL A 10 -4.02 18.64 45.92
C VAL A 10 -3.13 19.22 44.82
N VAL A 11 -1.84 18.90 44.87
CA VAL A 11 -0.89 19.20 43.79
C VAL A 11 -1.24 18.28 42.61
N PHE A 12 -2.03 18.79 41.67
CA PHE A 12 -2.21 18.18 40.36
C PHE A 12 -0.87 18.24 39.62
N LEU A 13 -0.12 17.15 39.65
CA LEU A 13 0.99 16.92 38.72
C LEU A 13 0.40 16.81 37.31
N PHE A 14 0.35 17.94 36.60
CA PHE A 14 0.12 17.95 35.16
C PHE A 14 1.32 17.25 34.50
N PHE A 15 1.23 15.93 34.34
CA PHE A 15 2.06 15.20 33.39
C PHE A 15 1.70 15.75 32.01
N ASN A 16 2.50 16.71 31.55
CA ASN A 16 2.54 17.13 30.15
C ASN A 16 3.01 15.93 29.32
N CYS A 17 2.07 15.05 28.97
CA CYS A 17 2.28 14.03 27.97
C CYS A 17 2.19 14.74 26.60
N SER A 18 3.31 15.29 26.14
CA SER A 18 3.40 15.77 24.77
C SER A 18 3.28 14.56 23.83
N PRO A 19 2.35 14.55 22.87
CA PRO A 19 2.23 13.44 21.93
C PRO A 19 3.54 13.28 21.18
N LYS A 20 4.17 12.11 21.31
CA LYS A 20 5.39 11.76 20.58
C LYS A 20 5.06 11.80 19.08
N LYS A 21 5.78 12.63 18.32
CA LYS A 21 5.64 12.69 16.86
C LYS A 21 5.97 11.30 16.30
N VAL A 22 4.99 10.66 15.67
CA VAL A 22 5.15 9.34 15.03
C VAL A 22 6.23 9.46 13.96
N SER A 23 7.23 8.58 13.99
CA SER A 23 8.27 8.58 12.97
C SER A 23 7.76 7.97 11.66
N TYR A 24 8.44 8.26 10.55
CA TYR A 24 8.12 7.62 9.27
C TYR A 24 8.28 6.09 9.34
N GLU A 25 9.30 5.62 10.04
CA GLU A 25 9.52 4.19 10.21
C GLU A 25 8.37 3.53 11.00
N ASP A 26 7.83 4.21 12.01
CA ASP A 26 6.65 3.75 12.75
C ASP A 26 5.40 3.71 11.86
N GLU A 27 5.23 4.65 10.93
CA GLU A 27 4.16 4.66 9.93
C GLU A 27 4.21 3.39 9.06
N ILE A 28 5.40 3.05 8.53
CA ILE A 28 5.57 1.86 7.69
C ILE A 28 5.43 0.58 8.53
N LYS A 29 5.98 0.52 9.74
CA LYS A 29 5.79 -0.63 10.65
C LYS A 29 4.32 -0.84 11.00
N LEU A 30 3.55 0.23 11.19
CA LEU A 30 2.11 0.14 11.40
C LEU A 30 1.39 -0.42 10.18
N PHE A 31 1.77 0.00 8.97
CA PHE A 31 1.26 -0.61 7.73
C PHE A 31 1.57 -2.11 7.66
N GLN A 32 2.83 -2.51 7.89
CA GLN A 32 3.24 -3.91 7.90
C GLN A 32 2.47 -4.74 8.95
N TYR A 33 2.25 -4.16 10.14
CA TYR A 33 1.47 -4.79 11.20
C TYR A 33 0.00 -4.99 10.79
N LYS A 34 -0.65 -3.96 10.22
CA LYS A 34 -2.04 -4.04 9.76
C LYS A 34 -2.21 -5.10 8.69
N LEU A 35 -1.31 -5.12 7.70
CA LEU A 35 -1.35 -6.10 6.62
C LEU A 35 -1.19 -7.54 7.15
N ASN A 36 -0.25 -7.76 8.08
CA ASN A 36 -0.10 -9.07 8.72
C ASN A 36 -1.32 -9.48 9.55
N THR A 37 -1.96 -8.52 10.23
CA THR A 37 -3.18 -8.78 11.01
C THR A 37 -4.31 -9.23 10.09
N GLU A 38 -4.49 -8.58 8.94
CA GLU A 38 -5.48 -8.98 7.93
C GLU A 38 -5.18 -10.36 7.34
N PHE A 39 -3.91 -10.65 7.04
CA PHE A 39 -3.51 -11.96 6.52
C PHE A 39 -3.65 -13.10 7.52
N ALA A 40 -3.60 -12.81 8.83
CA ALA A 40 -3.82 -13.78 9.90
C ALA A 40 -5.32 -13.98 10.24
N ASP A 41 -6.21 -13.10 9.77
CA ASP A 41 -7.64 -13.17 10.02
C ASP A 41 -8.30 -14.17 9.06
N ALA A 42 -8.90 -15.24 9.59
CA ALA A 42 -9.48 -16.32 8.80
C ALA A 42 -10.65 -15.88 7.89
N GLU A 43 -11.33 -14.78 8.21
CA GLU A 43 -12.44 -14.27 7.42
C GLU A 43 -11.98 -13.38 6.26
N LYS A 44 -10.84 -12.71 6.42
CA LYS A 44 -10.32 -11.71 5.46
C LYS A 44 -9.14 -12.20 4.64
N SER A 45 -8.40 -13.18 5.15
CA SER A 45 -7.13 -13.60 4.59
C SER A 45 -7.22 -14.05 3.13
N PRO A 46 -6.33 -13.56 2.25
CA PRO A 46 -6.23 -14.07 0.89
C PRO A 46 -5.50 -15.41 0.80
N LEU A 47 -4.95 -15.92 1.91
CA LEU A 47 -4.20 -17.17 1.94
C LEU A 47 -5.11 -18.38 1.64
N THR A 48 -4.49 -19.50 1.26
CA THR A 48 -5.19 -20.78 1.26
C THR A 48 -5.45 -21.22 2.72
N ALA A 49 -6.46 -22.06 2.95
CA ALA A 49 -6.72 -22.62 4.27
C ALA A 49 -5.54 -23.45 4.83
N GLY A 50 -4.68 -23.99 3.95
CA GLY A 50 -3.44 -24.66 4.34
C GLY A 50 -2.39 -23.68 4.80
N ASP A 51 -2.11 -22.65 3.99
CA ASP A 51 -1.09 -21.65 4.28
C ASP A 51 -1.41 -20.85 5.54
N LEU A 52 -2.68 -20.48 5.74
CA LEU A 52 -3.15 -19.74 6.92
C LEU A 52 -2.81 -20.45 8.24
N LYS A 53 -2.88 -21.79 8.28
CA LYS A 53 -2.56 -22.57 9.50
C LYS A 53 -1.10 -22.43 9.94
N THR A 54 -0.21 -22.14 8.99
CA THR A 54 1.23 -22.01 9.22
C THR A 54 1.74 -20.58 9.08
N PHE A 55 0.85 -19.64 8.75
CA PHE A 55 1.19 -18.25 8.55
C PHE A 55 1.65 -17.62 9.86
N LYS A 56 2.74 -16.85 9.78
CA LYS A 56 3.28 -16.09 10.91
C LYS A 56 3.30 -14.60 10.59
N THR A 57 3.88 -14.28 9.45
CA THR A 57 4.03 -12.93 8.93
C THR A 57 4.40 -13.00 7.46
N LEU A 58 4.18 -11.91 6.74
CA LEU A 58 4.74 -11.64 5.43
C LEU A 58 6.21 -11.22 5.57
N ASP A 59 7.01 -11.54 4.56
CA ASP A 59 8.38 -11.04 4.46
C ASP A 59 8.37 -9.65 3.82
N PHE A 60 9.12 -8.72 4.41
CA PHE A 60 9.29 -7.36 3.88
C PHE A 60 10.76 -7.08 3.55
N PHE A 61 10.99 -6.16 2.63
CA PHE A 61 12.27 -5.51 2.46
C PHE A 61 12.57 -4.56 3.63
N GLU A 62 13.81 -4.09 3.73
CA GLU A 62 14.15 -3.02 4.66
C GLU A 62 13.44 -1.72 4.25
N ILE A 63 13.11 -0.90 5.25
CA ILE A 63 12.44 0.38 5.03
C ILE A 63 13.47 1.37 4.51
N ASP A 64 13.21 1.99 3.37
CA ASP A 64 14.07 3.04 2.80
C ASP A 64 13.23 4.24 2.36
N LYS A 65 13.48 5.38 3.02
CA LYS A 65 12.77 6.63 2.78
C LYS A 65 13.04 7.22 1.39
N ASN A 66 14.13 6.85 0.72
CA ASN A 66 14.42 7.30 -0.65
C ASN A 66 13.37 6.80 -1.65
N PHE A 67 12.65 5.73 -1.32
CA PHE A 67 11.56 5.18 -2.12
C PHE A 67 10.17 5.72 -1.73
N LYS A 68 10.13 6.78 -0.92
CA LYS A 68 8.96 7.63 -0.75
C LYS A 68 9.16 8.90 -1.56
N VAL A 69 8.55 8.94 -2.74
CA VAL A 69 8.71 10.03 -3.70
C VAL A 69 7.49 10.94 -3.71
N GLU A 70 7.73 12.24 -3.85
CA GLU A 70 6.71 13.20 -4.22
C GLU A 70 6.77 13.36 -5.74
N ALA A 71 5.68 13.00 -6.43
CA ALA A 71 5.56 13.04 -7.87
C ALA A 71 4.74 14.24 -8.31
N GLU A 72 5.13 14.89 -9.41
CA GLU A 72 4.24 15.79 -10.13
C GLU A 72 3.04 15.00 -10.65
N PHE A 73 1.84 15.52 -10.44
CA PHE A 73 0.60 14.81 -10.72
C PHE A 73 -0.26 15.56 -11.72
N GLU A 74 -0.55 14.89 -12.84
CA GLU A 74 -1.41 15.39 -13.91
C GLU A 74 -2.70 14.56 -13.97
N LEU A 75 -3.84 15.22 -13.74
CA LEU A 75 -5.16 14.59 -13.88
C LEU A 75 -5.49 14.31 -15.35
N THR A 76 -6.17 13.19 -15.60
CA THR A 76 -6.59 12.81 -16.96
C THR A 76 -8.12 12.66 -17.07
N PRO A 77 -8.91 13.72 -16.87
CA PRO A 77 -10.38 13.62 -16.75
C PRO A 77 -11.08 13.12 -18.02
N ASN A 78 -10.43 13.24 -19.18
CA ASN A 78 -11.00 12.92 -20.49
C ASN A 78 -10.53 11.56 -21.03
N THR A 79 -9.85 10.73 -20.24
CA THR A 79 -9.43 9.40 -20.71
C THR A 79 -10.61 8.44 -20.78
N PRO A 80 -10.72 7.63 -21.85
CA PRO A 80 -11.77 6.63 -21.95
C PRO A 80 -11.62 5.57 -20.85
N VAL A 81 -12.76 5.01 -20.47
CA VAL A 81 -12.83 3.78 -19.66
C VAL A 81 -12.29 2.63 -20.49
N PHE A 82 -11.59 1.70 -19.84
CA PHE A 82 -11.06 0.50 -20.48
C PHE A 82 -11.21 -0.73 -19.59
N GLU A 83 -11.13 -1.89 -20.23
CA GLU A 83 -11.09 -3.19 -19.59
C GLU A 83 -9.67 -3.49 -19.10
N MET A 84 -9.48 -3.50 -17.78
CA MET A 84 -8.20 -3.86 -17.17
C MET A 84 -8.00 -5.36 -17.30
N GLN A 85 -6.90 -5.77 -17.96
CA GLN A 85 -6.55 -7.18 -18.07
C GLN A 85 -6.28 -7.78 -16.70
N THR A 86 -6.72 -9.02 -16.48
CA THR A 86 -6.42 -9.77 -15.26
C THR A 86 -5.75 -11.10 -15.60
N ASN A 87 -5.31 -11.85 -14.58
CA ASN A 87 -4.82 -13.22 -14.75
C ASN A 87 -5.94 -14.25 -15.03
N THR A 88 -7.19 -13.81 -15.19
CA THR A 88 -8.35 -14.63 -15.55
C THR A 88 -9.17 -13.92 -16.65
N ASP A 89 -10.30 -14.49 -17.06
CA ASP A 89 -11.19 -13.87 -18.07
C ASP A 89 -11.98 -12.65 -17.55
N ARG A 90 -11.87 -12.32 -16.26
CA ARG A 90 -12.55 -11.15 -15.69
C ARG A 90 -11.87 -9.87 -16.19
N LEU A 91 -12.68 -8.92 -16.65
CA LEU A 91 -12.22 -7.64 -17.18
C LEU A 91 -12.91 -6.46 -16.46
N PRO A 92 -12.46 -6.10 -15.23
CA PRO A 92 -13.04 -4.96 -14.53
C PRO A 92 -12.77 -3.65 -15.27
N LEU A 93 -13.72 -2.73 -15.17
CA LEU A 93 -13.63 -1.43 -15.82
C LEU A 93 -12.84 -0.44 -14.96
N TYR A 94 -11.85 0.19 -15.57
CA TYR A 94 -11.02 1.23 -14.97
C TYR A 94 -10.98 2.46 -15.87
N ARG A 95 -10.68 3.60 -15.26
CA ARG A 95 -10.20 4.78 -15.97
C ARG A 95 -8.79 5.11 -15.53
N LYS A 96 -7.99 5.70 -16.42
CA LYS A 96 -6.76 6.38 -15.99
C LYS A 96 -7.17 7.66 -15.26
N TYR A 97 -6.83 7.76 -13.99
CA TYR A 97 -7.17 8.89 -13.15
C TYR A 97 -6.16 10.03 -13.30
N GLY A 98 -4.88 9.67 -13.37
CA GLY A 98 -3.81 10.63 -13.62
C GLY A 98 -2.48 9.97 -13.94
N ILE A 99 -1.48 10.82 -14.14
CA ILE A 99 -0.10 10.46 -14.46
C ILE A 99 0.79 11.07 -13.39
N ALA A 100 1.60 10.23 -12.74
CA ALA A 100 2.57 10.65 -11.73
C ALA A 100 3.98 10.61 -12.33
N ARG A 101 4.66 11.77 -12.35
CA ARG A 101 6.04 11.93 -12.84
C ARG A 101 6.97 12.25 -11.68
N PHE A 102 8.03 11.48 -11.53
CA PHE A 102 8.95 11.63 -10.41
C PHE A 102 10.39 11.34 -10.83
N THR A 103 11.32 11.73 -9.96
CA THR A 103 12.73 11.35 -10.09
C THR A 103 13.07 10.41 -8.96
N LEU A 104 13.68 9.26 -9.28
CA LEU A 104 14.18 8.30 -8.31
C LEU A 104 15.59 7.90 -8.72
N ASN A 105 16.55 7.94 -7.79
CA ASN A 105 17.96 7.66 -8.06
C ASN A 105 18.57 8.48 -9.22
N GLY A 106 18.07 9.71 -9.44
CA GLY A 106 18.54 10.61 -10.51
C GLY A 106 17.92 10.34 -11.88
N GLU A 107 17.08 9.33 -12.03
CA GLU A 107 16.38 8.99 -13.27
C GLU A 107 14.90 9.42 -13.18
N LYS A 108 14.33 9.82 -14.33
CA LYS A 108 12.94 10.25 -14.42
C LYS A 108 12.04 9.08 -14.80
N PHE A 109 10.94 8.93 -14.07
CA PHE A 109 9.95 7.89 -14.30
C PHE A 109 8.55 8.48 -14.37
N GLU A 110 7.66 7.72 -15.00
CA GLU A 110 6.24 8.01 -15.11
C GLU A 110 5.46 6.75 -14.75
N LEU A 111 4.38 6.91 -13.99
CA LEU A 111 3.42 5.84 -13.69
C LEU A 111 1.99 6.38 -13.87
N ASN A 112 1.15 5.60 -14.53
CA ASN A 112 -0.28 5.87 -14.61
C ASN A 112 -0.98 5.40 -13.32
N ILE A 113 -1.87 6.22 -12.78
CA ILE A 113 -2.70 5.89 -11.63
C ILE A 113 -4.12 5.68 -12.14
N TYR A 114 -4.78 4.63 -11.68
CA TYR A 114 -6.10 4.20 -12.16
C TYR A 114 -7.16 4.32 -11.07
N GLN A 115 -8.42 4.40 -11.49
CA GLN A 115 -9.57 4.33 -10.59
C GLN A 115 -10.54 3.28 -11.11
N SER A 116 -11.00 2.42 -10.21
CA SER A 116 -12.01 1.39 -10.50
C SER A 116 -13.40 2.01 -10.57
N LEU A 117 -14.17 1.67 -11.61
CA LEU A 117 -15.56 2.11 -11.74
C LEU A 117 -16.49 1.43 -10.72
N ASP A 118 -16.17 0.20 -10.32
CA ASP A 118 -16.94 -0.53 -9.31
C ASP A 118 -16.74 0.13 -7.94
N LEU A 119 -15.48 0.41 -7.56
CA LEU A 119 -15.16 0.97 -6.24
C LEU A 119 -15.58 2.43 -6.09
N MET A 120 -15.50 3.24 -7.14
CA MET A 120 -15.92 4.65 -7.05
C MET A 120 -17.43 4.83 -6.77
N SER A 121 -18.23 3.78 -6.98
CA SER A 121 -19.66 3.78 -6.64
C SER A 121 -19.93 3.43 -5.18
N ASN A 122 -18.92 2.92 -4.45
CA ASN A 122 -19.00 2.60 -3.04
C ASN A 122 -18.47 3.79 -2.22
N PRO A 123 -19.28 4.41 -1.33
CA PRO A 123 -18.85 5.52 -0.50
C PRO A 123 -17.61 5.25 0.37
N GLU A 124 -17.34 3.98 0.72
CA GLU A 124 -16.15 3.60 1.50
C GLU A 124 -14.85 3.67 0.68
N PHE A 125 -14.94 3.62 -0.66
CA PHE A 125 -13.80 3.55 -1.57
C PHE A 125 -13.85 4.63 -2.66
N GLU A 126 -14.59 5.71 -2.44
CA GLU A 126 -14.82 6.75 -3.45
C GLU A 126 -13.54 7.48 -3.88
N ASP A 127 -12.58 7.61 -2.95
CA ASP A 127 -11.28 8.25 -3.11
C ASP A 127 -10.15 7.26 -3.42
N TYR A 128 -10.45 5.96 -3.47
CA TYR A 128 -9.47 4.92 -3.70
C TYR A 128 -8.90 4.98 -5.12
N LEU A 129 -7.58 5.02 -5.19
CA LEU A 129 -6.78 5.01 -6.40
C LEU A 129 -5.86 3.78 -6.40
N PHE A 130 -5.69 3.22 -7.60
CA PHE A 130 -4.97 1.98 -7.81
C PHE A 130 -3.72 2.23 -8.66
N LEU A 131 -2.55 1.89 -8.12
CA LEU A 131 -1.28 1.97 -8.82
C LEU A 131 -0.64 0.56 -8.94
N PRO A 132 -0.95 -0.20 -10.00
CA PRO A 132 -0.25 -1.42 -10.33
C PRO A 132 1.06 -1.10 -11.06
N PHE A 133 2.15 -1.77 -10.73
CA PHE A 133 3.43 -1.57 -11.41
C PHE A 133 4.30 -2.82 -11.42
N ASN A 134 5.24 -2.84 -12.35
CA ASN A 134 6.34 -3.79 -12.41
C ASN A 134 7.68 -3.07 -12.21
N ASP A 135 8.68 -3.80 -11.76
CA ASP A 135 10.05 -3.37 -11.57
C ASP A 135 11.04 -4.54 -11.67
N THR A 136 12.34 -4.30 -11.66
CA THR A 136 13.33 -5.37 -11.91
C THR A 136 13.52 -6.34 -10.75
N THR A 137 12.88 -6.11 -9.60
CA THR A 137 12.82 -7.09 -8.49
C THR A 137 11.80 -8.20 -8.72
N ASN A 138 10.81 -8.00 -9.60
CA ASN A 138 9.76 -8.98 -9.86
C ASN A 138 10.37 -10.30 -10.35
N GLY A 139 9.91 -11.41 -9.77
CA GLY A 139 10.37 -12.77 -10.10
C GLY A 139 11.73 -13.14 -9.50
N LYS A 140 12.42 -12.19 -8.84
CA LYS A 140 13.68 -12.44 -8.11
C LYS A 140 13.45 -12.38 -6.61
N SER A 141 13.09 -11.20 -6.11
CA SER A 141 12.92 -10.90 -4.69
C SER A 141 11.51 -10.44 -4.35
N SER A 142 10.73 -9.96 -5.32
CA SER A 142 9.30 -9.67 -5.21
C SER A 142 8.46 -10.57 -6.12
N TYR A 143 7.12 -10.55 -5.98
CA TYR A 143 6.23 -11.40 -6.76
C TYR A 143 6.38 -11.17 -8.26
N GLY A 144 6.32 -12.23 -9.07
CA GLY A 144 6.59 -12.15 -10.51
C GLY A 144 5.51 -11.46 -11.35
N GLY A 145 4.26 -11.46 -10.88
CA GLY A 145 3.13 -10.89 -11.62
C GLY A 145 2.91 -9.38 -11.42
N GLY A 146 3.85 -8.70 -10.77
CA GLY A 146 3.76 -7.28 -10.45
C GLY A 146 3.31 -6.99 -9.02
N ARG A 147 3.28 -5.71 -8.67
CA ARG A 147 2.97 -5.21 -7.32
C ARG A 147 2.00 -4.05 -7.37
N TYR A 148 1.29 -3.84 -6.27
CA TYR A 148 0.27 -2.82 -6.14
C TYR A 148 0.62 -1.80 -5.07
N LEU A 149 0.10 -0.60 -5.27
CA LEU A 149 0.00 0.46 -4.27
C LEU A 149 -1.43 0.98 -4.28
N ASP A 150 -1.96 1.13 -3.07
CA ASP A 150 -3.22 1.80 -2.82
C ASP A 150 -2.93 3.25 -2.49
N LEU A 151 -3.60 4.15 -3.19
CA LEU A 151 -3.48 5.59 -3.03
C LEU A 151 -4.86 6.16 -2.75
N GLU A 152 -4.89 7.37 -2.23
CA GLU A 152 -6.12 8.16 -2.06
C GLU A 152 -6.04 9.41 -2.93
N PHE A 153 -7.16 10.10 -3.11
CA PHE A 153 -7.15 11.39 -3.77
C PHE A 153 -6.17 12.35 -3.08
N PRO A 154 -5.28 13.01 -3.84
CA PRO A 154 -4.49 14.07 -3.26
C PRO A 154 -5.43 15.22 -2.85
N PRO A 155 -5.00 16.09 -1.92
CA PRO A 155 -5.78 17.27 -1.55
C PRO A 155 -6.23 18.05 -2.79
N LYS A 156 -7.41 18.67 -2.72
CA LYS A 156 -7.96 19.44 -3.82
C LYS A 156 -6.94 20.46 -4.34
N GLU A 157 -6.81 20.56 -5.67
CA GLU A 157 -5.84 21.44 -6.37
C GLU A 157 -4.36 21.10 -6.14
N SER A 158 -4.04 19.97 -5.49
CA SER A 158 -2.66 19.49 -5.41
C SER A 158 -2.11 19.20 -6.79
N LYS A 159 -0.89 19.67 -7.03
CA LYS A 159 -0.09 19.37 -8.23
C LYS A 159 0.87 18.21 -8.01
N THR A 160 0.85 17.63 -6.81
CA THR A 160 1.71 16.52 -6.43
C THR A 160 0.91 15.39 -5.78
N ILE A 161 1.46 14.19 -5.88
CA ILE A 161 0.99 12.99 -5.18
C ILE A 161 2.18 12.26 -4.58
N VAL A 162 2.01 11.70 -3.39
CA VAL A 162 3.05 10.89 -2.75
C VAL A 162 2.90 9.44 -3.15
N ILE A 163 3.98 8.86 -3.67
CA ILE A 163 4.09 7.42 -3.94
C ILE A 163 5.10 6.85 -2.96
N ASP A 164 4.64 5.97 -2.08
CA ASP A 164 5.47 5.34 -1.05
C ASP A 164 5.64 3.86 -1.35
N PHE A 165 6.68 3.50 -2.10
CA PHE A 165 6.92 2.10 -2.50
C PHE A 165 7.20 1.18 -1.31
N ASN A 166 7.50 1.71 -0.11
CA ASN A 166 7.58 0.90 1.11
C ASN A 166 6.25 0.26 1.51
N LYS A 167 5.14 0.78 0.96
CA LYS A 167 3.80 0.22 1.13
C LYS A 167 3.38 -0.68 -0.03
N ALA A 168 4.26 -0.92 -1.00
CA ALA A 168 3.93 -1.79 -2.13
C ALA A 168 3.71 -3.23 -1.65
N TYR A 169 2.64 -3.87 -2.14
CA TYR A 169 2.24 -5.21 -1.72
C TYR A 169 1.99 -6.13 -2.92
N ASN A 170 1.96 -7.44 -2.67
CA ASN A 170 1.68 -8.41 -3.73
C ASN A 170 0.16 -8.56 -3.92
N PRO A 171 -0.32 -8.73 -5.15
CA PRO A 171 -1.71 -9.04 -5.42
C PRO A 171 -2.14 -10.37 -4.78
N TYR A 172 -3.43 -10.54 -4.46
CA TYR A 172 -3.93 -11.72 -3.74
C TYR A 172 -3.67 -13.06 -4.45
N CYS A 173 -3.63 -13.07 -5.79
CA CYS A 173 -3.25 -14.23 -6.60
C CYS A 173 -1.80 -14.69 -6.37
N ALA A 174 -0.93 -13.87 -5.79
CA ALA A 174 0.40 -14.31 -5.35
C ALA A 174 0.33 -15.35 -4.22
N TYR A 175 -0.77 -15.36 -3.47
CA TYR A 175 -1.00 -16.25 -2.32
C TYR A 175 -2.00 -17.35 -2.65
N ASN A 176 -3.00 -17.06 -3.48
CA ASN A 176 -4.08 -17.99 -3.80
C ASN A 176 -4.60 -17.77 -5.21
N THR A 177 -4.45 -18.78 -6.08
CA THR A 177 -4.78 -18.70 -7.51
C THR A 177 -6.28 -18.53 -7.79
N LYS A 178 -7.16 -18.62 -6.78
CA LYS A 178 -8.60 -18.34 -6.94
C LYS A 178 -8.90 -16.88 -7.25
N TYR A 179 -8.00 -15.95 -6.89
CA TYR A 179 -8.21 -14.52 -7.08
C TYR A 179 -7.90 -14.09 -8.51
N SER A 180 -8.78 -13.25 -9.04
CA SER A 180 -8.58 -12.52 -10.29
C SER A 180 -7.97 -11.15 -9.99
N CYS A 181 -6.75 -10.94 -10.46
CA CYS A 181 -5.92 -9.78 -10.17
C CYS A 181 -5.58 -9.00 -11.44
N PRO A 182 -5.72 -7.67 -11.43
CA PRO A 182 -5.20 -6.81 -12.50
C PRO A 182 -3.72 -7.09 -12.85
N ILE A 183 -3.42 -7.26 -14.13
CA ILE A 183 -2.04 -7.30 -14.61
C ILE A 183 -1.59 -5.84 -14.77
N PRO A 184 -0.45 -5.42 -14.17
CA PRO A 184 0.05 -4.07 -14.38
C PRO A 184 0.22 -3.76 -15.88
N PRO A 185 -0.34 -2.65 -16.38
CA PRO A 185 -0.14 -2.24 -17.76
C PRO A 185 1.34 -2.03 -18.08
N SER A 186 1.73 -2.27 -19.33
CA SER A 186 3.13 -2.23 -19.77
C SER A 186 3.81 -0.88 -19.53
N GLU A 187 3.03 0.20 -19.54
CA GLU A 187 3.43 1.57 -19.30
C GLU A 187 3.83 1.81 -17.83
N ASN A 188 3.36 0.97 -16.91
CA ASN A 188 3.71 1.01 -15.50
C ASN A 188 4.86 0.06 -15.17
N ASN A 189 5.86 -0.03 -16.05
CA ASN A 189 7.05 -0.84 -15.86
C ASN A 189 8.28 0.03 -15.57
N LEU A 190 8.82 -0.06 -14.36
CA LEU A 190 10.03 0.63 -13.94
C LEU A 190 11.27 -0.22 -14.30
N PRO A 191 12.21 0.26 -15.12
CA PRO A 191 13.40 -0.49 -15.51
C PRO A 191 14.51 -0.48 -14.42
N ILE A 192 14.13 -0.34 -13.15
CA ILE A 192 15.03 -0.27 -12.00
C ILE A 192 14.54 -1.15 -10.87
N ASP A 193 15.42 -1.44 -9.90
CA ASP A 193 15.04 -2.17 -8.70
C ASP A 193 14.28 -1.24 -7.75
N ILE A 194 13.16 -1.74 -7.22
CA ILE A 194 12.41 -1.10 -6.14
C ILE A 194 12.42 -2.06 -4.93
N PRO A 195 13.54 -2.15 -4.19
CA PRO A 195 13.78 -3.14 -3.13
C PRO A 195 13.17 -2.73 -1.79
N VAL A 196 11.92 -2.29 -1.81
CA VAL A 196 11.12 -1.91 -0.63
C VAL A 196 9.72 -2.54 -0.72
N GLY A 197 8.99 -2.61 0.40
CA GLY A 197 7.64 -3.20 0.46
C GLY A 197 7.62 -4.71 0.73
N VAL A 198 6.57 -5.40 0.29
CA VAL A 198 6.39 -6.85 0.49
C VAL A 198 7.29 -7.63 -0.47
N LYS A 199 7.99 -8.65 0.04
CA LYS A 199 8.79 -9.60 -0.76
C LYS A 199 7.91 -10.66 -1.41
N ALA A 200 8.50 -11.44 -2.32
CA ALA A 200 7.85 -12.59 -2.91
C ALA A 200 7.37 -13.55 -1.81
N TYR A 201 6.10 -13.94 -1.86
CA TYR A 201 5.58 -14.97 -0.97
C TYR A 201 6.16 -16.33 -1.36
N LYS A 202 7.24 -16.71 -0.70
CA LYS A 202 7.84 -18.03 -0.86
C LYS A 202 6.98 -19.00 -0.05
N LYS A 203 6.31 -19.92 -0.74
CA LYS A 203 5.82 -21.14 -0.08
C LYS A 203 6.99 -21.70 0.70
N ILE A 204 6.85 -21.84 2.03
CA ILE A 204 7.79 -22.64 2.81
C ILE A 204 7.75 -24.01 2.10
N LYS A 205 8.84 -24.35 1.39
CA LYS A 205 8.91 -25.63 0.69
C LYS A 205 8.58 -26.69 1.74
N SER A 206 7.56 -27.49 1.47
CA SER A 206 7.38 -28.74 2.19
C SER A 206 8.73 -29.44 2.24
N PRO A 207 9.15 -29.99 3.39
CA PRO A 207 10.34 -30.81 3.43
C PRO A 207 10.09 -31.94 2.43
N VAL A 208 10.86 -31.93 1.35
CA VAL A 208 11.05 -33.11 0.51
C VAL A 208 11.82 -34.12 1.34
#